data_AF-A0A662H0Y1-F1
#
_entry.id   AF-A0A662H0Y1-F1
#
_cell.length_a   1.000
_cell.length_b   1.000
_cell.length_c   1.000
_cell.angle_alpha   90.00
_cell.angle_beta   90.00
_cell.angle_gamma   90.00
#
_symmetry.space_group_name_H-M   'P 1'
#
loop_
_entity.id
_entity.type
_entity.pdbx_description
1 polymer ?
#
loop_
_entity_poly.entity_id
_entity_poly.type
_entity_poly.pdbx_seq_one_letter_code
_entity_poly.pdbx_strand_id
1 'polypeptide(L)'
;MRVVSSPYLHELFKACLLYDAEDAMRKLRLHYPSWKLVSDWKLVTSHQEVPLQKIRKWKEGKLLPSIPKQHKVGDVVWELSLEDRKGVTVRKSIVHEIKTGGFSINEIFEEYDWFSTRLGHVGGFSPLWVWGWKSILNTQQPNEEVERKIRYGFIRLIPLEIIFPIVKRRMKEIGFHFTEG
;
A
#
# COMPACT_ATOMS: atom_id res chain seq x y z
N MET A 1 4.80 -18.62 -10.84
CA MET A 1 4.42 -18.88 -9.44
C MET A 1 2.91 -19.08 -9.40
N ARG A 2 2.42 -20.18 -8.81
CA ARG A 2 0.98 -20.41 -8.67
C ARG A 2 0.40 -19.36 -7.73
N VAL A 3 -0.71 -18.73 -8.10
CA VAL A 3 -1.40 -17.74 -7.25
C VAL A 3 -1.89 -18.45 -5.99
N VAL A 4 -1.45 -17.99 -4.82
CA VAL A 4 -1.93 -18.49 -3.54
C VAL A 4 -2.82 -17.42 -2.91
N SER A 5 -4.12 -17.68 -2.87
CA SER A 5 -5.07 -16.87 -2.12
C SER A 5 -5.24 -17.48 -0.73
N SER A 6 -4.80 -16.77 0.31
CA SER A 6 -4.91 -17.27 1.68
C SER A 6 -4.97 -16.10 2.67
N PRO A 7 -5.96 -16.07 3.58
CA PRO A 7 -6.00 -15.09 4.67
C PRO A 7 -4.73 -15.11 5.52
N TYR A 8 -4.17 -16.29 5.78
CA TYR A 8 -2.90 -16.42 6.51
C TYR A 8 -1.75 -15.74 5.78
N LEU A 9 -1.68 -15.90 4.46
CA LEU A 9 -0.63 -15.28 3.68
C LEU A 9 -0.78 -13.76 3.61
N HIS A 10 -2.02 -13.27 3.57
CA HIS A 10 -2.32 -11.85 3.68
C HIS A 10 -1.78 -11.28 5.01
N GLU A 11 -2.09 -11.92 6.14
CA GLU A 11 -1.58 -11.49 7.45
C GLU A 11 -0.05 -11.58 7.56
N LEU A 12 0.59 -12.57 6.93
CA LEU A 12 2.06 -12.66 6.91
C LEU A 12 2.70 -11.50 6.15
N PHE A 13 2.14 -11.12 4.99
CA PHE A 13 2.63 -9.94 4.25
C PHE A 13 2.39 -8.65 5.04
N LYS A 14 1.24 -8.53 5.70
CA LYS A 14 0.92 -7.40 6.59
C LYS A 14 1.92 -7.30 7.74
N ALA A 15 2.20 -8.41 8.41
CA ALA A 15 3.20 -8.48 9.46
C ALA A 15 4.61 -8.09 8.96
N CYS A 16 5.00 -8.51 7.75
CA CYS A 16 6.28 -8.09 7.16
C CYS A 16 6.32 -6.58 6.88
N LEU A 17 5.25 -6.01 6.34
CA LEU A 17 5.18 -4.55 6.13
C LEU A 17 5.11 -3.77 7.45
N LEU A 18 4.63 -4.38 8.53
CA LEU A 18 4.59 -3.78 9.86
C LEU A 18 5.95 -3.85 10.56
N TYR A 19 6.44 -5.06 10.79
CA TYR A 19 7.61 -5.34 11.64
C TYR A 19 8.94 -5.34 10.89
N ASP A 20 8.94 -5.62 9.58
CA ASP A 20 10.12 -5.64 8.71
C ASP A 20 10.10 -4.47 7.71
N ALA A 21 9.44 -3.36 8.07
CA ALA A 21 9.20 -2.22 7.20
C ALA A 21 10.48 -1.65 6.55
N GLU A 22 11.59 -1.56 7.30
CA GLU A 22 12.87 -1.09 6.76
C GLU A 22 13.48 -2.06 5.72
N ASP A 23 13.37 -3.38 5.93
CA ASP A 23 13.82 -4.38 4.96
C ASP A 23 12.93 -4.35 3.71
N ALA A 24 11.61 -4.17 3.89
CA ALA A 24 10.68 -3.97 2.78
C ALA A 24 11.00 -2.70 1.98
N MET A 25 11.27 -1.56 2.63
CA MET A 25 11.71 -0.32 1.96
C MET A 25 13.03 -0.52 1.21
N ARG A 26 13.98 -1.26 1.79
CA ARG A 26 15.25 -1.61 1.14
C ARG A 26 15.02 -2.45 -0.12
N LYS A 27 14.17 -3.47 -0.06
CA LYS A 27 13.78 -4.28 -1.23
C LYS A 27 13.12 -3.40 -2.30
N LEU A 28 12.18 -2.54 -1.91
CA LEU A 28 11.55 -1.61 -2.83
C LEU A 28 12.55 -0.67 -3.49
N ARG A 29 13.53 -0.14 -2.75
CA ARG A 29 14.58 0.73 -3.29
C ARG A 29 15.43 0.02 -4.35
N LEU A 30 15.73 -1.26 -4.15
CA LEU A 30 16.48 -2.06 -5.13
C LEU A 30 15.68 -2.27 -6.43
N HIS A 31 14.37 -2.51 -6.32
CA HIS A 31 13.50 -2.74 -7.48
C HIS A 31 13.04 -1.44 -8.16
N TYR A 32 12.89 -0.36 -7.40
CA TYR A 32 12.36 0.93 -7.84
C TYR A 32 13.24 2.10 -7.34
N PRO A 33 14.50 2.19 -7.78
CA PRO A 33 15.45 3.18 -7.25
C PRO A 33 15.03 4.64 -7.49
N SER A 34 14.19 4.90 -8.50
CA SER A 34 13.68 6.23 -8.82
C SER A 34 12.54 6.70 -7.91
N TRP A 35 11.99 5.83 -7.05
CA TRP A 35 10.90 6.19 -6.16
C TRP A 35 11.43 6.90 -4.92
N LYS A 36 11.38 8.24 -4.95
CA LYS A 36 11.86 9.11 -3.86
C LYS A 36 11.34 8.72 -2.47
N LEU A 37 10.08 8.26 -2.36
CA LEU A 37 9.49 7.84 -1.08
C LEU A 37 10.21 6.65 -0.42
N VAL A 38 10.91 5.81 -1.16
CA VAL A 38 11.74 4.73 -0.57
C VAL A 38 13.23 5.04 -0.63
N SER A 39 13.66 5.93 -1.53
CA SER A 39 15.07 6.29 -1.71
C SER A 39 15.53 7.37 -0.73
N ASP A 40 14.75 8.44 -0.59
CA ASP A 40 15.19 9.68 0.07
C ASP A 40 14.53 9.86 1.45
N TRP A 41 13.33 9.30 1.62
CA TRP A 41 12.55 9.49 2.84
C TRP A 41 12.91 8.44 3.90
N LYS A 42 12.90 8.86 5.17
CA LYS A 42 13.14 8.00 6.33
C LYS A 42 11.82 7.48 6.88
N LEU A 43 11.75 6.19 7.20
CA LEU A 43 10.65 5.61 7.96
C LEU A 43 10.64 6.17 9.39
N VAL A 44 9.51 6.72 9.81
CA VAL A 44 9.30 7.19 11.18
C VAL A 44 8.60 6.11 12.00
N THR A 45 7.52 5.56 11.44
CA THR A 45 6.69 4.57 12.12
C THR A 45 5.88 3.76 11.11
N SER A 46 5.47 2.56 11.53
CA SER A 46 4.60 1.66 10.79
C SER A 46 3.46 1.25 11.71
N HIS A 47 2.23 1.40 11.22
CA HIS A 47 1.02 1.12 11.99
C HIS A 47 0.17 0.11 11.23
N GLN A 48 -0.44 -0.84 11.92
CA GLN A 48 -1.51 -1.65 11.34
C GLN A 48 -2.87 -1.08 11.73
N GLU A 49 -3.85 -1.37 10.90
CA GLU A 49 -5.25 -1.20 11.21
C GLU A 49 -5.66 0.23 11.62
N VAL A 50 -5.01 1.24 11.04
CA VAL A 50 -5.32 2.64 11.35
C VAL A 50 -6.68 3.02 10.74
N PRO A 51 -7.67 3.46 11.55
CA PRO A 51 -8.92 3.96 11.03
C PRO A 51 -8.67 5.19 10.17
N LEU A 52 -9.13 5.14 8.92
CA LEU A 52 -9.04 6.27 8.02
C LEU A 52 -10.24 7.20 8.22
N GLN A 53 -9.99 8.51 8.09
CA GLN A 53 -11.02 9.53 8.28
C GLN A 53 -11.85 9.66 7.01
N LYS A 54 -13.18 9.52 7.12
CA LYS A 54 -14.08 9.71 5.98
C LYS A 54 -14.12 11.19 5.58
N ILE A 55 -13.97 11.48 4.29
CA ILE A 55 -14.06 12.83 3.75
C ILE A 55 -15.38 13.06 3.01
N ARG A 56 -15.79 14.32 2.91
CA ARG A 56 -16.92 14.76 2.08
C ARG A 56 -16.41 15.03 0.66
N LYS A 57 -17.07 14.47 -0.34
CA LYS A 57 -16.75 14.72 -1.76
C LYS A 57 -17.78 15.58 -2.43
N TRP A 58 -17.30 16.44 -3.31
CA TRP A 58 -18.12 17.31 -4.14
C TRP A 58 -17.84 16.99 -5.61
N LYS A 59 -18.90 16.92 -6.42
CA LYS A 59 -18.81 16.80 -7.88
C LYS A 59 -19.82 17.76 -8.48
N GLU A 60 -19.36 18.59 -9.41
CA GLU A 60 -20.22 19.56 -10.12
C GLU A 60 -21.06 20.44 -9.15
N GLY A 61 -20.43 20.90 -8.06
CA GLY A 61 -21.08 21.74 -7.05
C GLY A 61 -22.06 21.02 -6.12
N LYS A 62 -22.24 19.70 -6.25
CA LYS A 62 -23.11 18.89 -5.40
C LYS A 62 -22.30 18.00 -4.47
N LEU A 63 -22.73 17.92 -3.20
CA LEU A 63 -22.21 16.94 -2.24
C LEU A 63 -22.63 15.55 -2.71
N LEU A 64 -21.66 14.69 -2.98
CA LEU A 64 -21.94 13.31 -3.37
C LEU A 64 -22.48 12.55 -2.15
N PRO A 65 -23.54 11.74 -2.32
CA PRO A 65 -24.04 10.90 -1.24
C PRO A 65 -22.93 9.96 -0.80
N SER A 66 -22.67 9.94 0.50
CA SER A 66 -21.60 9.12 1.05
C SER A 66 -21.97 7.65 0.86
N ILE A 67 -21.07 6.85 0.28
CA ILE A 67 -21.29 5.40 0.20
C ILE A 67 -21.35 4.87 1.65
N PRO A 68 -22.38 4.07 2.01
CA PRO A 68 -22.48 3.44 3.32
C PRO A 68 -21.48 2.28 3.41
N LYS A 69 -20.18 2.59 3.44
CA LYS A 69 -19.15 1.67 3.92
C LYS A 69 -18.71 2.13 5.31
N GLN A 70 -18.90 1.24 6.28
CA GLN A 70 -18.35 1.39 7.63
C GLN A 70 -16.82 1.48 7.51
N HIS A 71 -16.22 2.33 8.32
CA HIS A 71 -14.77 2.46 8.60
C HIS A 71 -13.83 1.70 7.65
N LYS A 72 -13.15 2.42 6.74
CA LYS A 72 -12.02 1.82 6.01
C LYS A 72 -10.79 1.89 6.88
N VAL A 73 -10.12 0.75 6.97
CA VAL A 73 -8.88 0.57 7.68
C VAL A 73 -7.83 0.14 6.65
N GLY A 74 -6.70 0.83 6.60
CA GLY A 74 -5.57 0.38 5.79
C GLY A 74 -4.87 -0.80 6.46
N ASP A 75 -4.42 -1.79 5.68
CA ASP A 75 -3.75 -2.97 6.23
C ASP A 75 -2.50 -2.56 7.02
N VAL A 76 -1.68 -1.70 6.41
CA VAL A 76 -0.53 -1.04 7.04
C VAL A 76 -0.44 0.42 6.57
N VAL A 77 -0.08 1.33 7.48
CA VAL A 77 0.25 2.72 7.17
C VAL A 77 1.68 3.00 7.58
N TRP A 78 2.51 3.37 6.62
CA TRP A 78 3.85 3.91 6.89
C TRP A 78 3.77 5.42 7.01
N GLU A 79 4.43 5.97 8.02
CA GLU A 79 4.72 7.40 8.07
C GLU A 79 6.20 7.63 7.83
N LEU A 80 6.47 8.54 6.90
CA LEU A 80 7.79 8.90 6.46
C LEU A 80 8.09 10.36 6.78
N SER A 81 9.37 10.67 6.95
CA SER A 81 9.86 12.04 7.06
C SER A 81 10.99 12.32 6.08
N LEU A 82 11.03 13.54 5.56
CA LEU A 82 12.15 14.09 4.82
C LEU A 82 12.51 15.44 5.43
N GLU A 83 13.77 15.60 5.82
CA GLU A 83 14.31 16.89 6.23
C GLU A 83 14.90 17.59 5.00
N ASP A 84 14.48 18.83 4.76
CA ASP A 84 15.04 19.63 3.68
C ASP A 84 16.38 20.28 4.09
N ARG A 85 17.06 20.92 3.13
CA ARG A 85 18.35 21.58 3.38
C ARG A 85 18.28 22.76 4.36
N LYS A 86 17.09 23.23 4.70
CA LYS A 86 16.83 24.32 5.64
C LYS A 86 16.43 23.80 7.02
N GLY A 87 16.48 22.48 7.24
CA GLY A 87 16.08 21.84 8.50
C GLY A 87 14.57 21.68 8.67
N VAL A 88 13.76 21.95 7.64
CA VAL A 88 12.31 21.78 7.71
C VAL A 88 11.97 20.31 7.48
N THR A 89 11.32 19.70 8.46
CA THR A 89 10.85 18.31 8.35
C THR A 89 9.46 18.25 7.72
N VAL A 90 9.35 17.58 6.58
CA VAL A 90 8.08 17.25 5.92
C VAL A 90 7.71 15.81 6.26
N ARG A 91 6.43 15.56 6.58
CA ARG A 91 5.90 14.21 6.83
C ARG A 91 4.92 13.77 5.75
N LYS A 92 4.86 12.46 5.52
CA LYS A 92 3.93 11.86 4.57
C LYS A 92 3.49 10.48 5.03
N SER A 93 2.25 10.11 4.75
CA SER A 93 1.74 8.76 4.98
C SER A 93 1.66 7.99 3.66
N ILE A 94 1.91 6.69 3.71
CA ILE A 94 1.63 5.73 2.64
C ILE A 94 0.66 4.71 3.20
N VAL A 95 -0.44 4.48 2.50
CA VAL A 95 -1.42 3.45 2.87
C VAL A 95 -1.15 2.21 2.03
N HIS A 96 -1.00 1.06 2.68
CA HIS A 96 -0.76 -0.21 2.04
C HIS A 96 -2.02 -1.07 2.09
N GLU A 97 -2.37 -1.66 0.95
CA GLU A 97 -3.45 -2.66 0.80
C GLU A 97 -2.84 -3.93 0.19
N ILE A 98 -3.12 -5.09 0.76
CA ILE A 98 -2.52 -6.37 0.39
C ILE A 98 -3.59 -7.29 -0.17
N LYS A 99 -3.38 -7.78 -1.40
CA LYS A 99 -4.29 -8.69 -2.09
C LYS A 99 -3.58 -9.96 -2.51
N THR A 100 -3.81 -11.05 -1.78
CA THR A 100 -3.30 -12.38 -2.13
C THR A 100 -4.19 -13.13 -3.12
N GLY A 101 -5.46 -12.72 -3.27
CA GLY A 101 -6.43 -13.28 -4.21
C GLY A 101 -6.67 -12.37 -5.43
N GLY A 102 -7.72 -12.70 -6.19
CA GLY A 102 -8.21 -11.82 -7.27
C GLY A 102 -8.80 -10.53 -6.71
N PHE A 103 -8.61 -9.42 -7.43
CA PHE A 103 -9.16 -8.11 -7.08
C PHE A 103 -9.27 -7.20 -8.29
N SER A 104 -10.09 -6.15 -8.15
CA SER A 104 -10.19 -5.03 -9.08
C SER A 104 -9.58 -3.77 -8.47
N ILE A 105 -8.60 -3.17 -9.15
CA ILE A 105 -7.99 -1.90 -8.71
C ILE A 105 -9.00 -0.75 -8.67
N ASN A 106 -10.02 -0.78 -9.54
CA ASN A 106 -11.07 0.24 -9.55
C ASN A 106 -11.92 0.15 -8.28
N GLU A 107 -12.31 -1.06 -7.87
CA GLU A 107 -13.08 -1.27 -6.63
C GLU A 107 -12.27 -0.85 -5.39
N ILE A 108 -10.98 -1.19 -5.35
CA ILE A 108 -10.08 -0.75 -4.27
C ILE A 108 -10.01 0.77 -4.24
N PHE A 109 -9.82 1.42 -5.39
CA PHE A 109 -9.77 2.88 -5.44
C PHE A 109 -11.10 3.49 -4.98
N GLU A 110 -12.23 3.02 -5.47
CA GLU A 110 -13.56 3.49 -5.07
C GLU A 110 -13.79 3.36 -3.55
N GLU A 111 -13.26 2.32 -2.92
CA GLU A 111 -13.27 2.18 -1.47
C GLU A 111 -12.43 3.24 -0.77
N TYR A 112 -11.18 3.42 -1.20
CA TYR A 112 -10.22 4.28 -0.52
C TYR A 112 -10.39 5.77 -0.81
N ASP A 113 -10.91 6.14 -1.97
CA ASP A 113 -10.97 7.53 -2.42
C ASP A 113 -11.85 8.39 -1.50
N TRP A 114 -12.68 7.80 -0.64
CA TRP A 114 -13.49 8.51 0.36
C TRP A 114 -12.78 8.77 1.69
N PHE A 115 -11.49 8.48 1.78
CA PHE A 115 -10.78 8.47 3.04
C PHE A 115 -9.47 9.27 3.01
N SER A 116 -9.06 9.75 4.18
CA SER A 116 -7.78 10.41 4.40
C SER A 116 -7.06 9.82 5.61
N THR A 117 -5.73 9.86 5.56
CA THR A 117 -4.91 9.81 6.76
C THR A 117 -4.92 11.20 7.42
N ARG A 118 -4.29 11.32 8.59
CA ARG A 118 -4.04 12.64 9.22
C ARG A 118 -3.17 13.57 8.36
N LEU A 119 -2.38 13.01 7.44
CA LEU A 119 -1.46 13.77 6.58
C LEU A 119 -2.03 14.06 5.20
N GLY A 120 -3.11 13.39 4.79
CA GLY A 120 -3.82 13.74 3.57
C GLY A 120 -4.66 12.62 2.96
N HIS A 121 -5.40 12.99 1.92
CA HIS A 121 -6.29 12.12 1.15
C HIS A 121 -5.57 10.89 0.56
N VAL A 122 -6.20 9.72 0.65
CA VAL A 122 -5.67 8.44 0.14
C VAL A 122 -5.81 8.39 -1.39
N GLY A 123 -4.76 7.96 -2.08
CA GLY A 123 -4.70 8.10 -3.54
C GLY A 123 -4.48 9.56 -3.98
N GLY A 124 -3.97 10.39 -3.07
CA GLY A 124 -3.59 11.79 -3.31
C GLY A 124 -2.30 12.10 -2.58
N PHE A 125 -2.35 13.05 -1.63
CA PHE A 125 -1.16 13.39 -0.85
C PHE A 125 -0.63 12.21 -0.02
N SER A 126 -1.51 11.30 0.40
CA SER A 126 -1.14 9.99 0.96
C SER A 126 -1.29 8.92 -0.13
N PRO A 127 -0.20 8.41 -0.74
CA PRO A 127 -0.29 7.43 -1.80
C PRO A 127 -0.87 6.10 -1.30
N LEU A 128 -1.59 5.41 -2.19
CA LEU A 128 -2.10 4.06 -1.96
C LEU A 128 -1.21 3.04 -2.67
N TRP A 129 -0.59 2.15 -1.93
CA TRP A 129 0.24 1.08 -2.46
C TRP A 129 -0.50 -0.24 -2.34
N VAL A 130 -0.92 -0.77 -3.48
CA VAL A 130 -1.65 -2.03 -3.57
C VAL A 130 -0.67 -3.14 -3.94
N TRP A 131 -0.55 -4.11 -3.05
CA TRP A 131 0.32 -5.25 -3.20
C TRP A 131 -0.47 -6.42 -3.75
N GLY A 132 0.04 -7.07 -4.78
CA GLY A 132 -0.60 -8.26 -5.34
C GLY A 132 0.39 -9.14 -6.07
N TRP A 133 0.00 -10.37 -6.39
CA TRP A 133 0.82 -11.24 -7.22
C TRP A 133 1.04 -10.62 -8.58
N LYS A 134 2.27 -10.65 -9.11
CA LYS A 134 2.62 -10.04 -10.39
C LYS A 134 1.66 -10.44 -11.53
N SER A 135 1.24 -11.71 -11.55
CA SER A 135 0.28 -12.22 -12.53
C SER A 135 -1.09 -11.52 -12.43
N ILE A 136 -1.59 -11.24 -11.22
CA ILE A 136 -2.86 -10.55 -10.97
C ILE A 136 -2.74 -9.05 -11.23
N LEU A 137 -1.58 -8.45 -10.91
CA LEU A 137 -1.31 -7.04 -11.20
C LEU A 137 -1.32 -6.78 -12.71
N ASN A 138 -0.75 -7.69 -13.49
CA ASN A 138 -0.69 -7.56 -14.94
C ASN A 138 -2.06 -7.70 -15.63
N THR A 139 -3.07 -8.27 -14.97
CA THR A 139 -4.43 -8.41 -15.52
C THR A 139 -5.34 -7.25 -15.12
N GLN A 140 -4.86 -6.27 -14.36
CA GLN A 140 -5.68 -5.13 -13.93
C GLN A 140 -6.06 -4.26 -15.12
N GLN A 141 -7.31 -3.79 -15.13
CA GLN A 141 -7.86 -2.88 -16.14
C GLN A 141 -8.33 -1.59 -15.45
N PRO A 142 -7.40 -0.67 -15.10
CA PRO A 142 -7.78 0.59 -14.46
C PRO A 142 -8.62 1.45 -15.40
N ASN A 143 -9.63 2.13 -14.87
CA ASN A 143 -10.31 3.20 -15.61
C ASN A 143 -9.40 4.43 -15.75
N GLU A 144 -9.80 5.41 -16.56
CA GLU A 144 -8.98 6.61 -16.85
C GLU A 144 -8.52 7.36 -15.59
N GLU A 145 -9.41 7.47 -14.59
CA GLU A 145 -9.08 8.14 -13.34
C GLU A 145 -7.99 7.40 -12.57
N VAL A 146 -8.15 6.09 -12.39
CA VAL A 146 -7.20 5.23 -11.68
C VAL A 146 -5.88 5.16 -12.45
N GLU A 147 -5.91 5.06 -13.78
CA GLU A 147 -4.71 5.04 -14.62
C GLU A 147 -3.90 6.34 -14.44
N ARG A 148 -4.57 7.49 -14.43
CA ARG A 148 -3.94 8.79 -14.15
C ARG A 148 -3.29 8.81 -12.76
N LYS A 149 -3.96 8.29 -11.75
CA LYS A 149 -3.41 8.20 -10.38
C LYS A 149 -2.18 7.28 -10.31
N ILE A 150 -2.18 6.17 -11.06
CA ILE A 150 -1.03 5.27 -11.20
C ILE A 150 0.14 5.98 -11.89
N ARG A 151 -0.13 6.67 -13.01
CA ARG A 151 0.87 7.40 -13.80
C ARG A 151 1.62 8.44 -12.96
N TYR A 152 0.91 9.17 -12.11
CA TYR A 152 1.50 10.17 -11.20
C TYR A 152 2.03 9.59 -9.88
N GLY A 153 1.91 8.27 -9.67
CA GLY A 153 2.43 7.59 -8.49
C GLY A 153 1.63 7.82 -7.21
N PHE A 154 0.39 8.32 -7.31
CA PHE A 154 -0.55 8.37 -6.21
C PHE A 154 -1.12 6.99 -5.87
N ILE A 155 -1.16 6.11 -6.86
CA ILE A 155 -1.39 4.68 -6.68
C ILE A 155 -0.16 3.92 -7.19
N ARG A 156 0.29 2.91 -6.47
CA ARG A 156 1.34 1.99 -6.92
C ARG A 156 0.84 0.56 -6.85
N LEU A 157 1.03 -0.19 -7.93
CA LEU A 157 0.80 -1.64 -7.97
C LEU A 157 2.14 -2.33 -7.76
N ILE A 158 2.28 -3.09 -6.67
CA ILE A 158 3.57 -3.62 -6.21
C ILE A 158 3.51 -5.15 -6.12
N PRO A 159 4.38 -5.88 -6.84
CA PRO A 159 4.45 -7.34 -6.77
C PRO A 159 4.78 -7.83 -5.34
N LEU A 160 3.96 -8.74 -4.81
CA LEU A 160 4.21 -9.42 -3.53
C LEU A 160 5.54 -10.16 -3.53
N GLU A 161 5.99 -10.62 -4.70
CA GLU A 161 7.26 -11.30 -4.93
C GLU A 161 8.47 -10.49 -4.46
N ILE A 162 8.37 -9.16 -4.38
CA ILE A 162 9.47 -8.28 -3.91
C ILE A 162 9.78 -8.52 -2.43
N ILE A 163 8.74 -8.67 -1.61
CA ILE A 163 8.87 -8.86 -0.16
C ILE A 163 8.65 -10.33 0.26
N PHE A 164 8.26 -11.21 -0.67
CA PHE A 164 8.11 -12.63 -0.39
C PHE A 164 9.36 -13.32 0.18
N PRO A 165 10.61 -12.94 -0.19
CA PRO A 165 11.80 -13.46 0.49
C PRO A 165 11.83 -13.16 2.01
N ILE A 166 11.27 -12.02 2.44
CA ILE A 166 11.15 -11.66 3.87
C ILE A 166 10.17 -12.62 4.54
N VAL A 167 8.99 -12.82 3.94
CA VAL A 167 7.98 -13.78 4.43
C VAL A 167 8.59 -15.17 4.55
N LYS A 168 9.29 -15.64 3.51
CA LYS A 168 9.95 -16.96 3.50
C LYS A 168 10.95 -17.10 4.65
N ARG A 169 11.77 -16.07 4.88
CA ARG A 169 12.75 -16.05 5.98
C ARG A 169 12.04 -16.15 7.33
N ARG A 170 11.02 -15.31 7.58
CA ARG A 170 10.23 -15.32 8.83
C ARG A 170 9.55 -16.66 9.08
N MET A 171 8.98 -17.28 8.06
CA MET A 171 8.37 -18.60 8.18
C MET A 171 9.40 -19.68 8.56
N LYS A 172 10.61 -19.64 7.99
CA LYS A 172 11.68 -20.56 8.38
C LYS A 172 12.12 -20.37 9.83
N GLU A 173 12.20 -19.14 10.32
CA GLU A 173 12.56 -18.83 11.71
C GLU A 173 11.58 -19.45 12.72
N ILE A 174 10.30 -19.60 12.35
CA ILE A 174 9.26 -20.23 13.18
C ILE A 174 9.04 -21.72 12.85
N GLY A 175 9.96 -22.36 12.13
CA GLY A 175 9.93 -23.80 11.86
C GLY A 175 9.08 -24.26 10.67
N PHE A 176 8.56 -23.34 9.85
CA PHE A 176 7.86 -23.70 8.60
C PHE A 176 8.86 -23.88 7.44
N HIS A 177 8.80 -25.04 6.80
CA HIS A 177 9.58 -25.34 5.60
C HIS A 177 8.66 -25.32 4.38
N PHE A 178 9.02 -24.54 3.36
CA PHE A 178 8.38 -24.63 2.05
C PHE A 178 8.90 -25.87 1.36
N THR A 179 8.03 -26.84 1.07
CA THR A 179 8.34 -27.92 0.13
C THR A 179 8.36 -27.32 -1.27
N GLU A 180 9.48 -27.47 -2.00
CA GLU A 180 9.53 -27.14 -3.41
C GLU A 180 8.51 -28.01 -4.16
N GLY A 181 7.69 -27.39 -4.99
CA GLY A 181 6.69 -28.03 -5.84
C GLY A 181 6.65 -27.37 -7.19
#